data_AF-A0A8D2DW67-F1
#
_entry.id   AF-A0A8D2DW67-F1
#
_cell.length_a   1.000
_cell.length_b   1.000
_cell.length_c   1.000
_cell.angle_alpha   90.00
_cell.angle_beta   90.00
_cell.angle_gamma   90.00
#
_symmetry.space_group_name_H-M   'P 1'
#
loop_
_entity.id
_entity.type
_entity.pdbx_description
1 polymer ?
#
loop_
_entity_poly.entity_id
_entity_poly.type
_entity_poly.pdbx_seq_one_letter_code
_entity_poly.pdbx_strand_id
1 'polypeptide(L)'
;MRDPGQVDCVVALGRPLGEVVTLQVLESTLNCSAGEMLLLWGRFTWRKLCGKLSGMTFSSRTNTLVVRLHLVWPGGGVLLWYGSQPAHGTYRECDRQLFGAQGEIVSPPLSSEGMGVGGCRVFISVAPQARIAIHALVTRKGPGTKGTGASYVLIRDTHSLRTTTFHGQQALYWESEGSEAEVEFSQGFLEAHASLQGQYWTLLSRRPEEDQELQHWKGGEGT
;
A
#
# COMPACT_ATOMS: atom_id res chain seq x y z
N MET A 1 -23.94 -15.71 -20.74
CA MET A 1 -23.26 -14.97 -21.80
C MET A 1 -22.39 -13.92 -21.11
N ARG A 2 -21.06 -14.07 -21.18
CA ARG A 2 -20.12 -13.12 -20.56
C ARG A 2 -20.13 -11.87 -21.42
N ASP A 3 -20.42 -10.71 -20.83
CA ASP A 3 -20.03 -9.44 -21.42
C ASP A 3 -18.50 -9.50 -21.66
N PRO A 4 -17.96 -9.19 -22.85
CA PRO A 4 -16.52 -9.22 -23.11
C PRO A 4 -15.87 -7.97 -22.50
N GLY A 5 -16.20 -7.70 -21.23
CA GLY A 5 -15.89 -6.51 -20.49
C GLY A 5 -14.40 -6.31 -20.37
N GLN A 6 -13.93 -5.20 -20.94
CA GLN A 6 -12.77 -4.42 -20.52
C GLN A 6 -11.67 -5.22 -19.80
N VAL A 7 -10.65 -5.62 -20.56
CA VAL A 7 -9.46 -6.32 -20.07
C VAL A 7 -8.53 -5.32 -19.36
N ASP A 8 -8.99 -4.83 -18.22
CA ASP A 8 -8.22 -3.92 -17.37
C ASP A 8 -7.31 -4.72 -16.43
N CYS A 9 -6.02 -4.70 -16.73
CA CYS A 9 -5.00 -5.31 -15.87
C CYS A 9 -4.39 -4.24 -14.96
N VAL A 10 -4.28 -4.53 -13.66
CA VAL A 10 -3.63 -3.63 -12.69
C VAL A 10 -2.62 -4.42 -11.88
N VAL A 11 -1.39 -3.91 -11.78
CA VAL A 11 -0.30 -4.51 -11.00
C VAL A 11 0.39 -3.47 -10.13
N ALA A 12 0.82 -3.86 -8.93
CA ALA A 12 1.69 -3.07 -8.08
C ALA A 12 3.12 -3.61 -8.16
N LEU A 13 4.07 -2.73 -8.41
CA LEU A 13 5.50 -2.99 -8.37
C LEU A 13 6.06 -2.44 -7.06
N GLY A 14 6.80 -3.26 -6.34
CA GLY A 14 7.40 -2.92 -5.06
C GLY A 14 8.92 -3.15 -5.06
N ARG A 15 9.65 -2.23 -4.44
CA ARG A 15 11.09 -2.29 -4.19
C ARG A 15 11.39 -2.07 -2.70
N PRO A 16 12.57 -2.48 -2.21
CA PRO A 16 13.05 -2.12 -0.88
C PRO A 16 12.97 -0.62 -0.58
N LEU A 17 12.90 -0.29 0.70
CA LEU A 17 13.02 1.10 1.16
C LEU A 17 14.40 1.67 0.76
N GLY A 18 14.45 2.96 0.47
CA GLY A 18 15.67 3.61 -0.04
C GLY A 18 15.93 3.39 -1.53
N GLU A 19 15.01 2.71 -2.24
CA GLU A 19 15.03 2.60 -3.69
C GLU A 19 13.81 3.29 -4.32
N VAL A 20 13.91 3.62 -5.59
CA VAL A 20 12.77 3.95 -6.45
C VAL A 20 12.59 2.90 -7.53
N VAL A 21 11.35 2.76 -8.02
CA VAL A 21 11.01 1.88 -9.13
C VAL A 21 11.37 2.57 -10.43
N THR A 22 12.16 1.91 -11.26
CA THR A 22 12.34 2.30 -12.67
C THR A 22 11.54 1.37 -13.56
N LEU A 23 10.93 1.94 -14.60
CA LEU A 23 10.09 1.24 -15.56
C LEU A 23 10.53 1.63 -16.97
N GLN A 24 10.82 0.66 -17.82
CA GLN A 24 11.10 0.85 -19.22
C GLN A 24 10.04 0.13 -20.06
N VAL A 25 9.48 0.84 -21.05
CA VAL A 25 8.58 0.24 -22.02
C VAL A 25 9.42 -0.30 -23.17
N LEU A 26 9.51 -1.63 -23.26
CA LEU A 26 10.25 -2.31 -24.32
C LEU A 26 9.42 -2.29 -25.62
N GLU A 27 8.15 -2.66 -25.52
CA GLU A 27 7.23 -2.74 -26.65
C GLU A 27 5.84 -2.23 -26.24
N SER A 28 5.11 -1.66 -27.20
CA SER A 28 3.75 -1.16 -27.00
C SER A 28 2.99 -1.20 -28.31
N THR A 29 1.79 -1.77 -28.29
CA THR A 29 0.87 -1.81 -29.43
C THR A 29 -0.43 -1.06 -29.17
N LEU A 30 -0.44 -0.16 -28.18
CA LEU A 30 -1.65 0.55 -27.73
C LEU A 30 -2.22 1.46 -28.83
N ASN A 31 -3.52 1.36 -29.05
CA ASN A 31 -4.28 2.23 -29.94
C ASN A 31 -4.93 3.40 -29.18
N CYS A 32 -4.25 4.55 -29.15
CA CYS A 32 -4.74 5.75 -28.46
C CYS A 32 -6.05 6.28 -29.01
N SER A 33 -6.27 6.14 -30.33
CA SER A 33 -7.50 6.59 -30.98
C SER A 33 -8.69 5.74 -30.58
N ALA A 34 -8.46 4.47 -30.23
CA ALA A 34 -9.47 3.60 -29.64
C ALA A 34 -9.66 3.83 -28.12
N GLY A 35 -8.83 4.67 -27.49
CA GLY A 35 -8.90 4.95 -26.05
C GLY A 35 -8.00 4.06 -25.18
N GLU A 36 -7.21 3.17 -25.78
CA GLU A 36 -6.26 2.33 -25.04
C GLU A 36 -5.14 3.16 -24.43
N MET A 37 -4.68 2.77 -23.24
CA MET A 37 -3.73 3.60 -22.49
C MET A 37 -3.05 2.85 -21.34
N LEU A 38 -1.85 3.31 -21.02
CA LEU A 38 -1.09 2.89 -19.84
C LEU A 38 -1.17 3.98 -18.78
N LEU A 39 -1.58 3.59 -17.58
CA LEU A 39 -1.67 4.45 -16.40
C LEU A 39 -0.59 4.05 -15.41
N LEU A 40 0.17 5.03 -14.93
CA LEU A 40 1.20 4.85 -13.92
C LEU A 40 0.90 5.75 -12.74
N TRP A 41 0.87 5.22 -11.53
CA TRP A 41 0.70 6.06 -10.34
C TRP A 41 1.36 5.53 -9.09
N GLY A 42 1.63 6.46 -8.19
CA GLY A 42 2.04 6.21 -6.82
C GLY A 42 1.74 7.46 -5.99
N ARG A 43 2.23 7.50 -4.76
CA ARG A 43 1.91 8.58 -3.81
C ARG A 43 2.13 10.00 -4.35
N PHE A 44 3.20 10.21 -5.12
CA PHE A 44 3.60 11.53 -5.61
C PHE A 44 3.59 11.64 -7.13
N THR A 45 2.98 10.70 -7.84
CA THR A 45 3.02 10.70 -9.30
C THR A 45 1.76 10.08 -9.86
N TRP A 46 1.18 10.74 -10.86
CA TRP A 46 0.11 10.22 -11.68
C TRP A 46 0.43 10.54 -13.14
N ARG A 47 0.47 9.52 -14.00
CA ARG A 47 0.74 9.67 -15.43
C ARG A 47 -0.20 8.82 -16.25
N LYS A 48 -0.78 9.43 -17.27
CA LYS A 48 -1.49 8.79 -18.36
C LYS A 48 -0.57 8.81 -19.58
N LEU A 49 -0.29 7.64 -20.14
CA LEU A 49 0.62 7.44 -21.25
C LEU A 49 -0.12 6.76 -22.41
N CYS A 50 0.06 7.32 -23.60
CA CYS A 50 -0.28 6.67 -24.86
C CYS A 50 0.58 7.26 -25.99
N GLY A 51 0.75 6.52 -27.07
CA GLY A 51 1.41 6.97 -28.30
C GLY A 51 2.71 6.22 -28.50
N LYS A 52 3.79 6.94 -28.82
CA LYS A 52 5.11 6.35 -29.00
C LYS A 52 5.74 6.03 -27.63
N LEU A 53 5.37 4.89 -27.07
CA LEU A 53 5.84 4.45 -25.75
C LEU A 53 7.11 3.60 -25.82
N SER A 54 7.33 2.81 -26.88
CA SER A 54 8.51 1.94 -26.98
C SER A 54 9.82 2.73 -26.83
N GLY A 55 10.69 2.29 -25.92
CA GLY A 55 11.92 2.95 -25.53
C GLY A 55 11.78 4.01 -24.43
N MET A 56 10.55 4.32 -23.98
CA MET A 56 10.33 5.27 -22.90
C MET A 56 10.77 4.68 -21.55
N THR A 57 11.43 5.50 -20.75
CA THR A 57 11.77 5.18 -19.36
C THR A 57 11.04 6.14 -18.41
N PHE A 58 10.55 5.58 -17.31
CA PHE A 58 9.91 6.28 -16.22
C PHE A 58 10.57 5.89 -14.91
N SER A 59 10.72 6.84 -13.99
CA SER A 59 11.20 6.59 -12.63
C SER A 59 10.18 7.14 -11.64
N SER A 60 9.80 6.33 -10.66
CA SER A 60 8.91 6.75 -9.58
C SER A 60 9.67 7.64 -8.58
N ARG A 61 8.92 8.28 -7.67
CA ARG A 61 9.49 9.02 -6.54
C ARG A 61 9.54 8.20 -5.25
N THR A 62 9.02 6.98 -5.30
CA THR A 62 8.81 6.08 -4.16
C THR A 62 9.20 4.66 -4.54
N ASN A 63 9.38 3.80 -3.55
CA ASN A 63 9.68 2.39 -3.76
C ASN A 63 8.49 1.55 -4.26
N THR A 64 7.30 2.15 -4.40
CA THR A 64 6.12 1.52 -5.01
C THR A 64 5.65 2.28 -6.25
N LEU A 65 5.12 1.54 -7.22
CA LEU A 65 4.51 2.05 -8.45
C LEU A 65 3.37 1.12 -8.89
N VAL A 66 2.19 1.67 -9.12
CA VAL A 66 1.06 0.94 -9.69
C VAL A 66 0.99 1.20 -11.20
N VAL A 67 0.75 0.13 -11.95
CA VAL A 67 0.65 0.12 -13.40
C VAL A 67 -0.71 -0.46 -13.77
N ARG A 68 -1.54 0.31 -14.50
CA ARG A 68 -2.79 -0.19 -15.10
C ARG A 68 -2.71 -0.10 -16.61
N LEU A 69 -2.99 -1.22 -17.24
CA LEU A 69 -3.21 -1.32 -18.66
C LEU A 69 -4.72 -1.29 -18.90
N HIS A 70 -5.18 -0.32 -19.67
CA HIS A 70 -6.54 -0.25 -20.17
C HIS A 70 -6.57 -0.59 -21.65
N LEU A 71 -7.23 -1.69 -22.00
CA LEU A 71 -7.44 -2.14 -23.37
C LEU A 71 -8.92 -2.13 -23.71
N VAL A 72 -9.22 -1.75 -24.95
CA VAL A 72 -10.57 -1.82 -25.50
C VAL A 72 -10.74 -3.12 -26.27
N TRP A 73 -9.71 -3.59 -26.95
CA TRP A 73 -9.74 -4.85 -27.70
C TRP A 73 -8.67 -5.84 -27.19
N PRO A 74 -9.00 -7.14 -27.10
CA PRO A 74 -8.01 -8.16 -26.80
C PRO A 74 -7.03 -8.29 -27.97
N GLY A 75 -5.74 -8.45 -27.67
CA GLY A 75 -4.67 -8.68 -28.67
C GLY A 75 -3.58 -7.61 -28.72
N GLY A 76 -3.80 -6.45 -28.08
CA GLY A 76 -2.77 -5.45 -27.82
C GLY A 76 -2.14 -5.60 -26.44
N GLY A 77 -1.06 -4.85 -26.18
CA GLY A 77 -0.46 -4.80 -24.86
C GLY A 77 0.81 -3.97 -24.78
N VAL A 78 1.49 -4.11 -23.65
CA VAL A 78 2.80 -3.50 -23.39
C VAL A 78 3.73 -4.55 -22.81
N LEU A 79 5.00 -4.51 -23.23
CA LEU A 79 6.08 -5.25 -22.59
C LEU A 79 6.89 -4.29 -21.75
N LEU A 80 6.95 -4.55 -20.45
CA LEU A 80 7.59 -3.68 -19.47
C LEU A 80 8.78 -4.40 -18.84
N TRP A 81 9.89 -3.69 -18.74
CA TRP A 81 11.00 -4.05 -17.85
C TRP A 81 10.95 -3.14 -16.64
N TYR A 82 11.11 -3.69 -15.44
CA TYR A 82 11.19 -2.90 -14.22
C TYR A 82 12.45 -3.24 -13.44
N GLY A 83 12.97 -2.23 -12.74
CA GLY A 83 14.17 -2.34 -11.93
C GLY A 83 14.11 -1.40 -10.74
N SER A 84 15.28 -1.19 -10.13
CA SER A 84 15.44 -0.24 -9.06
C SER A 84 16.66 0.64 -9.20
N GLN A 85 16.56 1.82 -8.60
CA GLN A 85 17.67 2.74 -8.43
C GLN A 85 17.72 3.20 -6.98
N PRO A 86 18.93 3.38 -6.40
CA PRO A 86 19.07 4.01 -5.09
C PRO A 86 18.45 5.40 -5.08
N ALA A 87 17.76 5.73 -3.99
CA ALA A 87 17.17 7.03 -3.77
C ALA A 87 17.44 7.50 -2.35
N HIS A 88 17.78 8.77 -2.22
CA HIS A 88 17.92 9.41 -0.91
C HIS A 88 16.54 9.58 -0.28
N GLY A 89 16.14 8.60 0.52
CA GLY A 89 14.91 8.62 1.31
C GLY A 89 15.17 8.95 2.78
N THR A 90 14.14 9.42 3.48
CA THR A 90 14.13 9.61 4.93
C THR A 90 13.58 8.37 5.65
N TYR A 91 14.15 7.21 5.32
CA TYR A 91 13.84 5.95 5.99
C TYR A 91 14.85 5.69 7.09
N ARG A 92 14.36 5.20 8.24
CA ARG A 92 15.21 4.75 9.34
C ARG A 92 15.61 3.30 9.12
N GLU A 93 16.70 2.86 9.75
CA GLU A 93 17.18 1.48 9.63
C GLU A 93 16.17 0.44 10.14
N CYS A 94 15.34 0.84 11.12
CA CYS A 94 14.27 0.01 11.66
C CYS A 94 13.00 0.03 10.81
N ASP A 95 12.90 0.92 9.81
CA ASP A 95 11.74 0.93 8.92
C ASP A 95 11.74 -0.37 8.08
N ARG A 96 10.55 -0.89 7.81
CA ARG A 96 10.34 -2.11 7.04
C ARG A 96 9.27 -1.92 6.00
N GLN A 97 9.44 -2.56 4.85
CA GLN A 97 8.44 -2.65 3.80
C GLN A 97 8.00 -4.11 3.66
N LEU A 98 6.69 -4.32 3.69
CA LEU A 98 6.05 -5.61 3.52
C LEU A 98 5.24 -5.60 2.22
N PHE A 99 5.25 -6.73 1.53
CA PHE A 99 4.53 -6.96 0.28
C PHE A 99 3.83 -8.32 0.31
N GLY A 100 2.83 -8.48 -0.53
CA GLY A 100 2.13 -9.75 -0.73
C GLY A 100 0.78 -9.82 -0.01
N ALA A 101 0.06 -10.92 -0.23
CA ALA A 101 -1.34 -11.06 0.20
C ALA A 101 -1.50 -11.25 1.72
N GLN A 102 -0.45 -11.67 2.41
CA GLN A 102 -0.43 -11.85 3.86
C GLN A 102 1.00 -11.75 4.38
N GLY A 103 1.16 -11.49 5.67
CA GLY A 103 2.45 -11.47 6.32
C GLY A 103 2.37 -11.14 7.81
N GLU A 104 3.51 -11.17 8.48
CA GLU A 104 3.60 -10.89 9.91
C GLU A 104 4.00 -9.43 10.16
N ILE A 105 3.46 -8.85 11.23
CA ILE A 105 3.85 -7.53 11.74
C ILE A 105 4.45 -7.73 13.12
N VAL A 106 5.73 -7.41 13.24
CA VAL A 106 6.46 -7.46 14.49
C VAL A 106 7.05 -6.09 14.79
N SER A 107 6.98 -5.66 16.05
CA SER A 107 7.70 -4.47 16.48
C SER A 107 9.21 -4.69 16.30
N PRO A 108 9.96 -3.71 15.77
CA PRO A 108 11.39 -3.85 15.57
C PRO A 108 12.12 -4.08 16.91
N PRO A 109 13.20 -4.89 16.91
CA PRO A 109 14.02 -5.05 18.11
C PRO A 109 14.67 -3.71 18.47
N LEU A 110 14.91 -3.47 19.77
CA LEU A 110 15.75 -2.34 20.18
C LEU A 110 17.13 -2.49 19.52
N SER A 111 17.51 -1.57 18.65
CA SER A 111 18.91 -1.45 18.22
C SER A 111 19.72 -0.89 19.39
N SER A 112 20.89 -1.49 19.65
CA SER A 112 21.78 -1.10 20.75
C SER A 112 22.59 0.17 20.46
N GLU A 113 22.52 0.72 19.24
CA GLU A 113 23.30 1.88 18.82
C GLU A 113 22.44 2.89 18.04
N GLY A 114 22.64 4.17 18.35
CA GLY A 114 22.28 5.28 17.48
C GLY A 114 20.78 5.52 17.34
N MET A 115 20.14 5.96 18.42
CA MET A 115 18.77 6.45 18.40
C MET A 115 18.65 7.68 17.48
N GLY A 116 18.30 7.44 16.21
CA GLY A 116 17.71 8.48 15.39
C GLY A 116 16.45 8.96 16.11
N VAL A 117 16.34 10.25 16.38
CA VAL A 117 15.16 10.86 17.02
C VAL A 117 13.90 10.43 16.25
N GLY A 118 13.01 9.69 16.91
CA GLY A 118 11.68 9.30 16.43
C GLY A 118 11.40 7.79 16.32
N GLY A 119 10.14 7.44 16.05
CA GLY A 119 9.62 6.06 16.01
C GLY A 119 10.08 5.19 14.84
N CYS A 120 9.54 3.98 14.71
CA CYS A 120 9.81 3.09 13.57
C CYS A 120 8.53 2.81 12.79
N ARG A 121 8.63 2.59 11.48
CA ARG A 121 7.47 2.40 10.61
C ARG A 121 7.52 1.10 9.82
N VAL A 122 6.36 0.48 9.67
CA VAL A 122 6.14 -0.65 8.79
C VAL A 122 5.16 -0.21 7.71
N PHE A 123 5.59 -0.29 6.45
CA PHE A 123 4.78 -0.01 5.28
C PHE A 123 4.27 -1.33 4.71
N ILE A 124 2.97 -1.42 4.43
CA ILE A 124 2.34 -2.62 3.86
C ILE A 124 1.72 -2.22 2.53
N SER A 125 2.12 -2.90 1.46
CA SER A 125 1.56 -2.70 0.12
C SER A 125 1.09 -4.03 -0.44
N VAL A 126 -0.22 -4.12 -0.75
CA VAL A 126 -0.85 -5.33 -1.31
C VAL A 126 -1.29 -5.09 -2.75
N ALA A 127 -1.96 -6.06 -3.36
CA ALA A 127 -2.48 -5.92 -4.72
C ALA A 127 -3.42 -4.68 -4.81
N PRO A 128 -3.38 -3.90 -5.91
CA PRO A 128 -4.15 -2.64 -6.03
C PRO A 128 -5.67 -2.76 -5.86
N GLN A 129 -6.23 -3.94 -6.09
CA GLN A 129 -7.66 -4.23 -5.94
C GLN A 129 -8.00 -4.91 -4.62
N ALA A 130 -7.05 -4.99 -3.69
CA ALA A 130 -7.26 -5.57 -2.37
C ALA A 130 -7.27 -4.48 -1.30
N ARG A 131 -7.98 -4.78 -0.21
CA ARG A 131 -7.92 -4.07 1.06
C ARG A 131 -7.07 -4.88 2.04
N ILE A 132 -6.70 -4.30 3.17
CA ILE A 132 -5.83 -4.88 4.18
C ILE A 132 -6.63 -5.03 5.47
N ALA A 133 -6.57 -6.21 6.08
CA ALA A 133 -6.94 -6.41 7.47
C ALA A 133 -5.68 -6.66 8.29
N ILE A 134 -5.66 -6.14 9.52
CA ILE A 134 -4.59 -6.32 10.49
C ILE A 134 -5.19 -6.85 11.78
N HIS A 135 -4.61 -7.91 12.32
CA HIS A 135 -4.90 -8.40 13.65
C HIS A 135 -3.60 -8.55 14.43
N ALA A 136 -3.48 -7.84 15.56
CA ALA A 136 -2.26 -7.82 16.34
C ALA A 136 -2.53 -7.75 17.84
N LEU A 137 -1.54 -8.20 18.62
CA LEU A 137 -1.52 -8.10 20.07
C LEU A 137 -0.35 -7.22 20.50
N VAL A 138 -0.66 -6.18 21.28
CA VAL A 138 0.34 -5.36 21.96
C VAL A 138 0.52 -5.90 23.38
N THR A 139 1.74 -6.27 23.73
CA THR A 139 2.14 -6.70 25.07
C THR A 139 3.21 -5.76 25.63
N ARG A 140 3.16 -5.51 26.94
CA ARG A 140 4.18 -4.69 27.62
C ARG A 140 4.99 -5.58 28.56
N LYS A 141 6.32 -5.51 28.46
CA LYS A 141 7.21 -6.23 29.37
C LYS A 141 7.65 -5.30 30.50
N GLY A 142 7.00 -5.43 31.67
CA GLY A 142 7.45 -4.84 32.94
C GLY A 142 6.72 -3.55 33.40
N PRO A 143 6.86 -3.18 34.70
CA PRO A 143 6.34 -1.93 35.23
C PRO A 143 7.21 -0.80 34.69
N GLY A 144 6.69 -0.11 33.67
CA GLY A 144 7.46 0.87 32.90
C GLY A 144 8.10 1.94 33.78
N THR A 145 9.41 2.12 33.62
CA THR A 145 10.05 3.41 33.86
C THR A 145 9.30 4.46 33.05
N LYS A 146 9.08 5.64 33.67
CA LYS A 146 8.41 6.79 33.08
C LYS A 146 9.13 7.21 31.79
N GLY A 147 8.73 6.64 30.65
CA GLY A 147 9.05 7.19 29.34
C GLY A 147 8.52 8.61 29.26
N THR A 148 9.35 9.53 28.77
CA THR A 148 9.05 10.97 28.73
C THR A 148 8.07 11.33 27.61
N GLY A 149 7.73 10.39 26.71
CA GLY A 149 6.79 10.56 25.61
C GLY A 149 5.62 9.57 25.62
N ALA A 150 4.52 9.92 24.92
CA ALA A 150 3.35 9.06 24.80
C ALA A 150 3.68 7.75 24.03
N SER A 151 3.45 6.61 24.68
CA SER A 151 3.60 5.27 24.10
C SER A 151 2.36 4.92 23.27
N TYR A 152 2.53 4.69 21.97
CA TYR A 152 1.43 4.34 21.07
C TYR A 152 1.88 3.56 19.84
N VAL A 153 0.92 2.86 19.24
CA VAL A 153 0.99 2.33 17.87
C VAL A 153 -0.06 3.06 17.04
N LEU A 154 0.34 3.63 15.91
CA LEU A 154 -0.54 4.35 15.00
C LEU A 154 -0.67 3.55 13.70
N ILE A 155 -1.89 3.26 13.28
CA ILE A 155 -2.14 2.67 11.95
C ILE A 155 -2.78 3.73 11.08
N ARG A 156 -2.20 3.97 9.90
CA ARG A 156 -2.66 4.93 8.89
C ARG A 156 -3.02 4.23 7.59
N ASP A 157 -4.24 4.47 7.12
CA ASP A 157 -4.63 4.15 5.75
C ASP A 157 -4.03 5.18 4.80
N THR A 158 -3.31 4.74 3.77
CA THR A 158 -2.69 5.68 2.81
C THR A 158 -3.69 6.26 1.81
N HIS A 159 -4.77 5.52 1.52
CA HIS A 159 -5.81 5.94 0.58
C HIS A 159 -6.72 7.01 1.19
N SER A 160 -7.31 6.73 2.37
CA SER A 160 -8.24 7.66 3.03
C SER A 160 -7.57 8.64 3.98
N LEU A 161 -6.27 8.45 4.25
CA LEU A 161 -5.50 9.18 5.27
C LEU A 161 -6.06 9.01 6.69
N ARG A 162 -6.98 8.05 6.90
CA ARG A 162 -7.56 7.75 8.20
C ARG A 162 -6.50 7.18 9.12
N THR A 163 -6.40 7.73 10.31
CA THR A 163 -5.49 7.29 11.36
C THR A 163 -6.24 6.66 12.53
N THR A 164 -5.67 5.63 13.11
CA THR A 164 -6.18 4.97 14.31
C THR A 164 -5.03 4.74 15.28
N THR A 165 -5.15 5.32 16.47
CA THR A 165 -4.10 5.26 17.50
C THR A 165 -4.48 4.27 18.59
N PHE A 166 -3.54 3.39 18.92
CA PHE A 166 -3.68 2.36 19.92
C PHE A 166 -2.70 2.64 21.08
N HIS A 167 -3.22 2.62 22.30
CA HIS A 167 -2.45 2.86 23.53
C HIS A 167 -2.54 1.66 24.47
N GLY A 168 -1.44 1.38 25.18
CA GLY A 168 -1.40 0.33 26.19
C GLY A 168 -1.44 -1.09 25.63
N GLN A 169 -1.68 -2.05 26.52
CA GLN A 169 -1.80 -3.47 26.17
C GLN A 169 -3.22 -3.75 25.69
N GLN A 170 -3.34 -4.20 24.44
CA GLN A 170 -4.62 -4.56 23.83
C GLN A 170 -4.42 -5.43 22.59
N ALA A 171 -5.41 -6.27 22.30
CA ALA A 171 -5.58 -6.85 20.97
C ALA A 171 -6.28 -5.84 20.07
N LEU A 172 -5.85 -5.72 18.81
CA LEU A 172 -6.42 -4.81 17.84
C LEU A 172 -6.84 -5.57 16.58
N TYR A 173 -7.94 -5.10 16.00
CA TYR A 173 -8.39 -5.44 14.66
C TYR A 173 -8.59 -4.14 13.88
N TRP A 174 -8.08 -4.10 12.66
CA TRP A 174 -8.14 -2.91 11.82
C TRP A 174 -8.29 -3.29 10.35
N GLU A 175 -9.08 -2.53 9.60
CA GLU A 175 -9.22 -2.69 8.15
C GLU A 175 -8.91 -1.37 7.43
N SER A 176 -8.27 -1.48 6.26
CA SER A 176 -8.08 -0.37 5.33
C SER A 176 -9.25 -0.25 4.35
N GLU A 177 -9.36 0.89 3.69
CA GLU A 177 -10.17 1.15 2.50
C GLU A 177 -9.33 0.97 1.23
N GLY A 178 -8.00 1.13 1.30
CA GLY A 178 -7.08 0.98 0.17
C GLY A 178 -6.09 -0.19 0.28
N SER A 179 -5.20 -0.28 -0.71
CA SER A 179 -4.17 -1.33 -0.82
C SER A 179 -2.85 -1.00 -0.12
N GLU A 180 -2.77 0.11 0.60
CA GLU A 180 -1.55 0.58 1.27
C GLU A 180 -1.84 1.08 2.69
N ALA A 181 -1.06 0.62 3.66
CA ALA A 181 -1.17 1.00 5.07
C ALA A 181 0.22 1.24 5.68
N GLU A 182 0.26 2.09 6.71
CA GLU A 182 1.46 2.38 7.47
C GLU A 182 1.20 2.17 8.96
N VAL A 183 2.06 1.40 9.62
CA VAL A 183 2.05 1.16 11.06
C VAL A 183 3.25 1.86 11.66
N GLU A 184 3.03 2.85 12.51
CA GLU A 184 4.07 3.58 13.22
C GLU A 184 4.12 3.15 14.70
N PHE A 185 5.31 2.82 15.16
CA PHE A 185 5.65 2.57 16.56
C PHE A 185 6.28 3.84 17.12
N SER A 186 5.64 4.46 18.12
CA SER A 186 6.19 5.68 18.71
C SER A 186 7.52 5.41 19.41
N GLN A 187 8.35 6.45 19.55
CA GLN A 187 9.60 6.34 20.30
C GLN A 187 9.37 5.81 21.73
N GLY A 188 8.35 6.34 22.41
CA GLY A 188 7.95 5.86 23.75
C GLY A 188 7.37 4.44 23.77
N PHE A 189 6.93 3.89 22.63
CA PHE A 189 6.56 2.48 22.53
C PHE A 189 7.81 1.59 22.58
N LEU A 190 8.83 1.96 21.81
CA LEU A 190 10.09 1.22 21.73
C LEU A 190 10.84 1.30 23.08
N GLU A 191 10.99 2.50 23.65
CA GLU A 191 11.65 2.72 24.95
C GLU A 191 10.98 1.97 26.12
N ALA A 192 9.66 1.76 26.05
CA ALA A 192 8.90 1.05 27.08
C ALA A 192 9.05 -0.48 27.01
N HIS A 193 9.91 -1.00 26.12
CA HIS A 193 10.05 -2.44 25.86
C HIS A 193 8.71 -3.14 25.61
N ALA A 194 7.79 -2.42 24.96
CA ALA A 194 6.56 -3.00 24.48
C ALA A 194 6.84 -3.80 23.19
N SER A 195 6.10 -4.87 23.00
CA SER A 195 6.15 -5.69 21.80
C SER A 195 4.79 -5.72 21.13
N LEU A 196 4.78 -5.64 19.81
CA LEU A 196 3.62 -5.93 18.99
C LEU A 196 3.94 -7.17 18.17
N GLN A 197 3.00 -8.12 18.17
CA GLN A 197 3.03 -9.26 17.27
C GLN A 197 1.66 -9.44 16.65
N GLY A 198 1.62 -9.58 15.33
CA GLY A 198 0.37 -9.72 14.60
C GLY A 198 0.58 -10.19 13.17
N GLN A 199 -0.52 -10.22 12.43
CA GLN A 199 -0.57 -10.63 11.04
C GLN A 199 -1.45 -9.66 10.26
N TYR A 200 -1.16 -9.53 8.97
CA TYR A 200 -2.04 -8.88 8.01
C TYR A 200 -2.42 -9.84 6.90
N TRP A 201 -3.56 -9.59 6.27
CA TRP A 201 -4.01 -10.30 5.08
C TRP A 201 -4.87 -9.40 4.19
N THR A 202 -4.99 -9.80 2.93
CA THR A 202 -5.83 -9.10 1.96
C THR A 202 -7.30 -9.47 2.10
N LEU A 203 -8.15 -8.46 2.06
CA LEU A 203 -9.57 -8.60 1.81
C LEU A 203 -9.85 -8.26 0.33
N LEU A 204 -10.82 -8.94 -0.28
CA LEU A 204 -11.30 -8.56 -1.60
C LEU A 204 -11.95 -7.16 -1.50
N SER A 205 -11.60 -6.26 -2.42
CA SER A 205 -12.26 -4.96 -2.46
C SER A 205 -13.72 -5.13 -2.86
N ARG A 206 -14.62 -4.37 -2.22
CA ARG A 206 -16.05 -4.37 -2.57
C ARG A 206 -16.18 -3.83 -3.99
N ARG A 207 -16.85 -4.57 -4.87
CA ARG A 207 -17.12 -4.08 -6.23
C ARG A 207 -18.10 -2.91 -6.15
N PRO A 208 -17.98 -1.89 -7.03
CA PRO A 208 -19.00 -0.84 -7.16
C PRO A 208 -20.40 -1.37 -7.53
N GLU A 209 -20.52 -2.62 -7.98
CA GLU A 209 -21.80 -3.24 -8.36
C GLU A 209 -22.75 -3.46 -7.17
N GLU A 210 -22.24 -3.62 -5.93
CA GLU A 210 -23.11 -3.77 -4.74
C GLU A 210 -23.77 -2.45 -4.29
N ASP A 211 -23.20 -1.29 -4.66
CA ASP A 211 -23.78 0.01 -4.33
C ASP A 211 -24.98 0.36 -5.23
N GLN A 212 -25.12 -0.27 -6.41
CA GLN A 212 -26.30 -0.10 -7.27
C GLN A 212 -27.50 -0.91 -6.80
N GLU A 213 -27.30 -2.13 -6.28
CA GLU A 213 -28.41 -2.95 -5.75
C GLU A 213 -28.98 -2.37 -4.44
N LEU A 214 -28.14 -1.77 -3.59
CA LEU A 214 -28.57 -1.08 -2.37
C LEU A 214 -29.33 0.23 -2.64
N GLN A 215 -29.09 0.87 -3.79
CA GLN A 215 -29.85 2.07 -4.22
C GLN A 215 -31.18 1.70 -4.90
N HIS A 216 -31.26 0.57 -5.61
CA HIS A 216 -32.50 0.14 -6.25
C HIS A 216 -33.56 -0.29 -5.22
N TRP A 217 -33.16 -0.89 -4.09
CA TRP A 217 -34.09 -1.28 -3.03
C TRP A 217 -34.70 -0.10 -2.25
N LYS A 218 -34.06 1.08 -2.25
CA LYS A 218 -34.60 2.29 -1.59
C LYS A 218 -35.59 3.09 -2.43
N GLY A 219 -35.84 2.71 -3.68
CA GLY A 219 -36.78 3.40 -4.58
C GLY A 219 -38.19 2.81 -4.62
N GLY A 220 -38.47 1.76 -3.83
CA GLY A 220 -39.68 0.94 -3.95
C GLY A 220 -40.67 1.03 -2.79
N GLU A 221 -40.70 2.12 -2.01
CA GLU A 221 -41.78 2.36 -1.03
C GLU A 221 -42.23 3.82 -1.13
N GLY A 222 -43.38 4.00 -1.77
CA GLY A 222 -44.03 5.30 -1.97
C GLY A 222 -45.28 5.17 -2.85
N THR A 223 -46.27 4.45 -2.34
CA THR A 223 -47.69 4.62 -2.73
C THR A 223 -48.22 5.97 -2.30
#